data_AF-A0A834YT52-F1
#
_entry.id   AF-A0A834YT52-F1
#
_cell.length_a   1.000
_cell.length_b   1.000
_cell.length_c   1.000
_cell.angle_alpha   90.00
_cell.angle_beta   90.00
_cell.angle_gamma   90.00
#
_symmetry.space_group_name_H-M   'P 1'
#
loop_
_entity.id
_entity.type
_entity.pdbx_description
1 polymer ?
#
loop_
_entity_poly.entity_id
_entity_poly.type
_entity_poly.pdbx_seq_one_letter_code
_entity_poly.pdbx_strand_id
1 'polypeptide(L)'
;MAEEETIVEEREEKMASPLGGNPTVRIARFLRPCANHVDQVAAVSPFPLLAETISHGHKIRPSDVLFKGWKNPQKKWREWLTQMSGKYKPIWIKTGIFHAIMNSVYEIRTTHSLVLGLLEVWCPETNTFVLPWGEATLTLEDMLILGGFSVLGEPITSPLTRELVKIEEEIIKEHKGFNNQRARKANHSSWLNHFMGYGSELEHVAFLALWLSR
;
A
#
# COMPACT_ATOMS: atom_id res chain seq x y z
N MET A 1 -8.09 -29.91 31.86
CA MET A 1 -9.03 -29.51 30.80
C MET A 1 -8.54 -28.15 30.36
N ALA A 2 -7.69 -28.12 29.32
CA ALA A 2 -7.08 -26.88 28.86
C ALA A 2 -8.17 -26.05 28.17
N GLU A 3 -8.50 -24.89 28.73
CA GLU A 3 -9.32 -23.91 28.02
C GLU A 3 -8.56 -23.54 26.74
N GLU A 4 -9.19 -23.69 25.58
CA GLU A 4 -8.68 -23.09 24.36
C GLU A 4 -8.56 -21.60 24.62
N GLU A 5 -7.34 -21.09 24.73
CA GLU A 5 -7.09 -19.65 24.85
C GLU A 5 -7.55 -18.98 23.55
N THR A 6 -8.83 -18.60 23.51
CA THR A 6 -9.39 -17.84 22.39
C THR A 6 -8.83 -16.42 22.44
N ILE A 7 -8.05 -16.09 21.40
CA ILE A 7 -7.44 -14.76 21.21
C ILE A 7 -8.49 -13.65 20.98
N VAL A 8 -9.75 -14.01 20.70
CA VAL A 8 -10.84 -13.08 20.44
C VAL A 8 -11.92 -13.20 21.53
N GLU A 9 -12.35 -12.06 22.07
CA GLU A 9 -13.51 -11.91 22.95
C GLU A 9 -14.65 -11.21 22.20
N GLU A 10 -15.85 -11.77 22.25
CA GLU A 10 -17.06 -11.13 21.72
C GLU A 10 -17.88 -10.51 22.87
N ARG A 11 -18.19 -9.21 22.78
CA ARG A 11 -19.07 -8.53 23.76
C ARG A 11 -19.94 -7.47 23.10
N GLU A 12 -21.09 -7.18 23.69
CA GLU A 12 -21.96 -6.10 23.21
C GLU A 12 -21.35 -4.73 23.53
N GLU A 13 -21.16 -3.92 22.51
CA GLU A 13 -20.59 -2.58 22.65
C GLU A 13 -21.31 -1.53 21.82
N LYS A 14 -21.25 -0.29 22.31
CA LYS A 14 -21.90 0.86 21.68
C LYS A 14 -20.97 1.47 20.63
N MET A 15 -21.14 1.07 19.37
CA MET A 15 -20.28 1.48 18.26
C MET A 15 -20.74 2.81 17.66
N ALA A 16 -19.79 3.71 17.40
CA ALA A 16 -20.04 4.96 16.70
C ALA A 16 -20.35 4.72 15.21
N SER A 17 -21.27 5.51 14.63
CA SER A 17 -21.56 5.47 13.20
C SER A 17 -20.41 6.12 12.40
N PRO A 18 -19.78 5.44 11.43
CA PRO A 18 -18.73 6.03 10.59
C PRO A 18 -19.18 7.24 9.77
N LEU A 19 -20.48 7.35 9.49
CA LEU A 19 -21.09 8.40 8.68
C LEU A 19 -21.75 9.50 9.53
N GLY A 20 -21.53 9.48 10.85
CA GLY A 20 -22.31 10.26 11.80
C GLY A 20 -23.68 9.64 12.07
N GLY A 21 -24.23 9.89 13.25
CA GLY A 21 -25.51 9.33 13.70
C GLY A 21 -25.46 8.79 15.13
N ASN A 22 -26.61 8.31 15.62
CA ASN A 22 -26.70 7.72 16.95
C ASN A 22 -25.86 6.45 17.03
N PRO A 23 -25.05 6.26 18.09
CA PRO A 23 -24.30 5.03 18.26
C PRO A 23 -25.24 3.81 18.36
N THR A 24 -24.86 2.70 17.73
CA THR A 24 -25.65 1.46 17.74
C THR A 24 -24.96 0.40 18.59
N VAL A 25 -25.74 -0.33 19.41
CA VAL A 25 -25.24 -1.49 20.13
C VAL A 25 -25.10 -2.66 19.16
N ARG A 26 -23.91 -3.26 19.09
CA ARG A 26 -23.62 -4.45 18.28
C ARG A 26 -22.62 -5.33 19.02
N ILE A 27 -22.59 -6.62 18.67
CA ILE A 27 -21.53 -7.52 19.13
C ILE A 27 -20.22 -7.09 18.45
N ALA A 28 -19.25 -6.69 19.25
CA ALA A 28 -17.91 -6.32 18.83
C ALA A 28 -16.91 -7.42 19.22
N ARG A 29 -15.86 -7.56 18.41
CA ARG A 29 -14.78 -8.53 18.59
C ARG A 29 -13.53 -7.80 19.03
N PHE A 30 -12.96 -8.22 20.15
CA PHE A 30 -11.75 -7.64 20.71
C PHE A 30 -10.64 -8.68 20.83
N LEU A 31 -9.39 -8.28 20.64
CA LEU A 31 -8.25 -9.15 20.86
C LEU A 31 -7.89 -9.20 22.35
N ARG A 32 -7.67 -10.40 22.89
CA ARG A 32 -7.15 -10.59 24.24
C ARG A 32 -5.62 -10.47 24.25
N PRO A 33 -5.01 -9.87 25.27
CA PRO A 33 -5.65 -9.26 26.45
C PRO A 33 -6.25 -7.88 26.14
N CYS A 34 -7.43 -7.61 26.72
CA CYS A 34 -8.06 -6.29 26.72
C CYS A 34 -7.85 -5.61 28.07
N ALA A 35 -7.38 -4.36 28.06
CA ALA A 35 -7.33 -3.55 29.27
C ALA A 35 -8.76 -3.14 29.65
N ASN A 36 -9.19 -3.49 30.88
CA ASN A 36 -10.51 -3.09 31.40
C ASN A 36 -10.47 -1.73 32.08
N HIS A 37 -9.27 -1.27 32.44
CA HIS A 37 -9.01 0.01 33.09
C HIS A 37 -7.79 0.67 32.46
N VAL A 38 -7.72 2.00 32.48
CA VAL A 38 -6.60 2.78 31.91
C VAL A 38 -5.26 2.34 32.51
N ASP A 39 -5.25 1.99 33.80
CA ASP A 39 -4.05 1.54 34.52
C ASP A 39 -3.55 0.15 34.09
N GLN A 40 -4.35 -0.61 33.33
CA GLN A 40 -4.00 -1.91 32.76
C GLN A 40 -3.50 -1.82 31.32
N VAL A 41 -3.61 -0.65 30.69
CA VAL A 41 -3.05 -0.43 29.35
C VAL A 41 -1.54 -0.54 29.48
N ALA A 42 -0.91 -1.37 28.65
CA ALA A 42 0.54 -1.51 28.63
C ALA A 42 1.18 -0.12 28.57
N ALA A 43 2.19 0.11 29.42
CA ALA A 43 2.93 1.36 29.42
C ALA A 43 3.36 1.68 27.98
N VAL A 44 3.22 2.96 27.59
CA VAL A 44 3.68 3.49 26.31
C VAL A 44 5.09 2.95 26.05
N SER A 45 5.31 2.47 24.82
CA SER A 45 6.58 1.88 24.38
C SER A 45 7.78 2.62 24.99
N PRO A 46 8.77 1.92 25.59
CA PRO A 46 9.92 2.57 26.19
C PRO A 46 10.86 3.18 25.13
N PHE A 47 10.57 2.98 23.85
CA PHE A 47 11.34 3.47 22.73
C PHE A 47 10.94 4.90 22.37
N PRO A 48 11.93 5.74 22.01
CA PRO A 48 11.65 7.12 21.65
C PRO A 48 10.83 7.18 20.37
N LEU A 49 9.78 7.99 20.37
CA LEU A 49 9.04 8.27 19.15
C LEU A 49 9.90 9.07 18.19
N LEU A 50 9.63 8.98 16.89
CA LEU A 50 10.33 9.74 15.88
C LEU A 50 10.25 11.26 16.16
N ALA A 51 9.15 11.76 16.73
CA ALA A 51 9.04 13.14 17.19
C ALA A 51 10.11 13.53 18.23
N GLU A 52 10.45 12.63 19.15
CA GLU A 52 11.44 12.85 20.21
C GLU A 52 12.86 12.83 19.64
N THR A 53 13.12 11.97 18.66
CA THR A 53 14.39 11.94 17.90
C THR A 53 14.58 13.23 17.08
N ILE A 54 13.53 13.70 16.41
CA ILE A 54 13.57 14.87 15.52
C ILE A 54 13.62 16.20 16.29
N SER A 55 13.09 16.23 17.52
CA SER A 55 13.01 17.44 18.36
C SER A 55 14.38 18.04 18.75
N HIS A 56 15.49 17.33 18.52
CA HIS A 56 16.86 17.81 18.75
C HIS A 56 17.38 18.83 17.72
N GLY A 57 16.51 19.46 16.91
CA GLY A 57 16.86 20.69 16.17
C GLY A 57 16.18 20.90 14.83
N HIS A 58 15.44 19.93 14.29
CA HIS A 58 14.90 20.00 12.93
C HIS A 58 13.38 19.84 12.91
N LYS A 59 12.62 20.93 13.03
CA LYS A 59 11.16 20.88 12.78
C LYS A 59 10.92 20.64 11.28
N ILE A 60 10.54 19.42 10.90
CA ILE A 60 10.11 19.08 9.54
C ILE A 60 8.76 19.75 9.28
N ARG A 61 8.69 20.63 8.27
CA ARG A 61 7.42 21.24 7.87
C ARG A 61 6.74 20.41 6.78
N PRO A 62 5.40 20.48 6.64
CA PRO A 62 4.67 19.89 5.51
C PRO A 62 5.17 20.31 4.13
N SER A 63 5.75 21.51 4.03
CA SER A 63 6.36 22.04 2.80
C SER A 63 7.69 21.38 2.45
N ASP A 64 8.38 20.79 3.42
CA ASP A 64 9.76 20.30 3.27
C ASP A 64 9.78 18.85 2.74
N VAL A 65 8.63 18.17 2.79
CA VAL A 65 8.48 16.77 2.37
C VAL A 65 7.73 16.69 1.05
N LEU A 66 8.37 16.09 0.05
CA LEU A 66 7.80 15.83 -1.26
C LEU A 66 7.38 14.37 -1.41
N PHE A 67 6.07 14.10 -1.42
CA PHE A 67 5.51 12.77 -1.66
C PHE A 67 5.44 12.45 -3.16
N LYS A 68 6.55 11.98 -3.75
CA LYS A 68 6.65 11.73 -5.20
C LYS A 68 5.73 10.62 -5.75
N GLY A 69 5.35 9.66 -4.91
CA GLY A 69 4.47 8.53 -5.29
C GLY A 69 2.97 8.83 -5.20
N TRP A 70 2.59 10.01 -4.71
CA TRP A 70 1.17 10.32 -4.51
C TRP A 70 0.58 11.08 -5.69
N LYS A 71 0.44 10.40 -6.83
CA LYS A 71 -0.04 11.00 -8.08
C LYS A 71 -1.48 10.60 -8.38
N ASN A 72 -2.28 11.60 -8.78
CA ASN A 72 -3.64 11.35 -9.22
C ASN A 72 -3.69 10.46 -10.46
N PRO A 73 -4.58 9.45 -10.50
CA PRO A 73 -4.69 8.59 -11.66
C PRO A 73 -5.09 9.37 -12.92
N GLN A 74 -4.26 9.28 -13.96
CA GLN A 74 -4.55 9.88 -15.26
C GLN A 74 -5.78 9.22 -15.90
N LYS A 75 -6.62 9.97 -16.63
CA LYS A 75 -7.78 9.40 -17.33
C LYS A 75 -7.41 8.22 -18.24
N LYS A 76 -6.32 8.36 -19.00
CA LYS A 76 -5.79 7.31 -19.87
C LYS A 76 -5.36 6.04 -19.12
N TRP A 77 -4.99 6.15 -17.83
CA TRP A 77 -4.69 4.97 -17.01
C TRP A 77 -5.91 4.06 -16.87
N ARG A 78 -7.08 4.65 -16.60
CA ARG A 78 -8.34 3.91 -16.48
C ARG A 78 -8.71 3.22 -17.80
N GLU A 79 -8.52 3.91 -18.92
CA GLU A 79 -8.75 3.36 -20.26
C GLU A 79 -7.81 2.17 -20.53
N TRP A 80 -6.51 2.34 -20.27
CA TRP A 80 -5.53 1.27 -20.47
C TRP A 80 -5.78 0.06 -19.56
N LEU A 81 -6.10 0.30 -18.29
CA LEU A 81 -6.48 -0.75 -17.35
C LEU A 81 -7.73 -1.50 -17.81
N THR A 82 -8.73 -0.81 -18.37
CA THR A 82 -9.93 -1.47 -18.90
C THR A 82 -9.58 -2.40 -20.07
N GLN A 83 -8.71 -1.95 -20.98
CA GLN A 83 -8.23 -2.77 -22.09
C GLN A 83 -7.41 -3.98 -21.63
N MET A 84 -6.47 -3.78 -20.71
CA MET A 84 -5.63 -4.84 -20.17
C MET A 84 -6.44 -5.84 -19.34
N SER A 85 -7.40 -5.37 -18.54
CA SER A 85 -8.30 -6.23 -17.77
C SER A 85 -9.12 -7.15 -18.68
N GLY A 86 -9.57 -6.67 -19.84
CA GLY A 86 -10.28 -7.49 -20.82
C GLY A 86 -9.48 -8.70 -21.31
N LYS A 87 -8.13 -8.61 -21.32
CA LYS A 87 -7.24 -9.67 -21.79
C LYS A 87 -6.64 -10.50 -20.65
N TYR A 88 -6.21 -9.85 -19.58
CA TYR A 88 -5.34 -10.42 -18.54
C TYR A 88 -6.02 -10.62 -17.19
N LYS A 89 -7.33 -10.31 -17.06
CA LYS A 89 -8.05 -10.54 -15.80
C LYS A 89 -7.90 -11.96 -15.24
N PRO A 90 -8.01 -13.05 -16.04
CA PRO A 90 -7.87 -14.40 -15.49
C PRO A 90 -6.49 -14.64 -14.86
N ILE A 91 -5.42 -14.17 -15.51
CA ILE A 91 -4.06 -14.34 -14.98
C ILE A 91 -3.85 -13.46 -13.74
N TRP A 92 -4.38 -12.23 -13.70
CA TRP A 92 -4.27 -11.35 -12.54
C TRP A 92 -5.03 -11.86 -11.31
N ILE A 93 -6.17 -12.53 -11.51
CA ILE A 93 -6.90 -13.19 -10.43
C ILE A 93 -6.08 -14.37 -9.91
N LYS A 94 -5.59 -15.22 -10.83
CA LYS A 94 -4.77 -16.38 -10.47
C LYS A 94 -3.51 -15.99 -9.70
N THR A 95 -2.88 -14.86 -10.03
CA THR A 95 -1.66 -14.37 -9.37
C THR A 95 -1.93 -13.46 -8.16
N GLY A 96 -3.19 -13.18 -7.83
CA GLY A 96 -3.53 -12.36 -6.65
C GLY A 96 -3.17 -10.87 -6.79
N ILE A 97 -3.10 -10.32 -8.01
CA ILE A 97 -2.81 -8.89 -8.23
C ILE A 97 -4.01 -8.12 -8.79
N PHE A 98 -5.10 -8.81 -9.14
CA PHE A 98 -6.26 -8.19 -9.77
C PHE A 98 -6.83 -7.04 -8.94
N HIS A 99 -7.14 -7.26 -7.66
CA HIS A 99 -7.73 -6.24 -6.81
C HIS A 99 -6.81 -5.04 -6.61
N ALA A 100 -5.51 -5.28 -6.40
CA ALA A 100 -4.51 -4.21 -6.28
C ALA A 100 -4.40 -3.36 -7.56
N ILE A 101 -4.40 -3.98 -8.74
CA ILE A 101 -4.43 -3.27 -10.02
C ILE A 101 -5.72 -2.45 -10.13
N MET A 102 -6.88 -3.03 -9.82
CA MET A 102 -8.16 -2.32 -9.85
C MET A 102 -8.18 -1.13 -8.90
N ASN A 103 -7.58 -1.26 -7.71
CA ASN A 103 -7.52 -0.18 -6.72
C ASN A 103 -6.68 1.02 -7.18
N SER A 104 -5.73 0.83 -8.10
CA SER A 104 -4.90 1.91 -8.66
C SER A 104 -5.66 2.97 -9.47
N VAL A 105 -6.95 2.76 -9.76
CA VAL A 105 -7.81 3.76 -10.42
C VAL A 105 -8.41 4.77 -9.46
N TYR A 106 -8.38 4.49 -8.16
CA TYR A 106 -8.91 5.39 -7.15
C TYR A 106 -7.89 6.47 -6.82
N GLU A 107 -8.39 7.67 -6.63
CA GLU A 107 -7.61 8.75 -6.05
C GLU A 107 -7.62 8.57 -4.53
N ILE A 108 -6.46 8.30 -3.97
CA ILE A 108 -6.28 8.39 -2.52
C ILE A 108 -6.01 9.85 -2.24
N ARG A 109 -6.80 10.50 -1.37
CA ARG A 109 -6.53 11.90 -1.00
C ARG A 109 -5.47 11.92 0.09
N THR A 110 -4.36 12.59 -0.16
CA THR A 110 -3.32 12.84 0.85
C THR A 110 -3.55 14.20 1.49
N THR A 111 -3.37 14.25 2.81
CA THR A 111 -3.17 15.51 3.53
C THR A 111 -1.79 15.42 4.18
N HIS A 112 -0.85 16.26 3.74
CA HIS A 112 0.54 16.20 4.22
C HIS A 112 0.63 16.32 5.75
N SER A 113 -0.24 17.14 6.37
CA SER A 113 -0.29 17.28 7.82
C SER A 113 -0.75 16.01 8.54
N LEU A 114 -1.65 15.21 7.94
CA LEU A 114 -2.06 13.93 8.52
C LEU A 114 -0.92 12.92 8.47
N VAL A 115 -0.19 12.86 7.36
CA VAL A 115 0.98 11.96 7.23
C VAL A 115 2.07 12.34 8.22
N LEU A 116 2.35 13.65 8.38
CA LEU A 116 3.33 14.11 9.35
C LEU A 116 2.89 13.88 10.80
N GLY A 117 1.62 14.07 11.13
CA GLY A 117 1.10 13.75 12.46
C GLY A 117 1.20 12.25 12.79
N LEU A 118 1.00 11.37 11.79
CA LEU A 118 1.25 9.94 11.96
C LEU A 118 2.72 9.62 12.19
N LEU A 119 3.63 10.35 11.55
CA LEU A 119 5.07 10.18 11.76
C LEU A 119 5.50 10.60 13.16
N GLU A 120 4.82 11.54 13.81
CA GLU A 120 5.14 11.94 15.18
C GLU A 120 5.00 10.79 16.18
N VAL A 121 4.07 9.86 15.92
CA VAL A 121 3.81 8.67 16.75
C VAL A 121 4.48 7.41 16.21
N TRP A 122 5.31 7.51 15.18
CA TRP A 122 6.04 6.35 14.64
C TRP A 122 7.22 5.98 15.54
N CYS A 123 7.33 4.70 15.88
CA CYS A 123 8.47 4.10 16.57
C CYS A 123 9.31 3.30 15.56
N PRO A 124 10.51 3.78 15.18
CA PRO A 124 11.40 3.07 14.26
C PRO A 124 11.85 1.69 14.74
N GLU A 125 11.98 1.50 16.06
CA GLU A 125 12.48 0.28 16.67
C GLU A 125 11.48 -0.88 16.52
N THR A 126 10.19 -0.60 16.67
CA THR A 126 9.11 -1.60 16.56
C THR A 126 8.42 -1.60 15.20
N ASN A 127 8.67 -0.58 14.37
CA ASN A 127 7.92 -0.31 13.13
C ASN A 127 6.41 -0.21 13.37
N THR A 128 6.01 0.46 14.46
CA THR A 128 4.61 0.65 14.86
C THR A 128 4.29 2.14 15.07
N PHE A 129 3.01 2.48 14.98
CA PHE A 129 2.44 3.74 15.46
C PHE A 129 2.02 3.56 16.92
N VAL A 130 2.61 4.34 17.82
CA VAL A 130 2.35 4.30 19.27
C VAL A 130 1.25 5.31 19.60
N LEU A 131 0.01 4.84 19.68
CA LEU A 131 -1.17 5.66 19.97
C LEU A 131 -1.52 5.58 21.46
N PRO A 132 -2.27 6.55 22.02
CA PRO A 132 -2.65 6.53 23.44
C PRO A 132 -3.43 5.28 23.89
N TRP A 133 -4.06 4.58 22.94
CA TRP A 133 -4.84 3.37 23.16
C TRP A 133 -4.09 2.07 22.79
N GLY A 134 -2.83 2.17 22.37
CA GLY A 134 -1.99 1.02 22.04
C GLY A 134 -1.18 1.21 20.76
N GLU A 135 -0.29 0.25 20.50
CA GLU A 135 0.51 0.21 19.28
C GLU A 135 -0.30 -0.38 18.11
N ALA A 136 -0.12 0.20 16.92
CA ALA A 136 -0.73 -0.28 15.69
C ALA A 136 0.32 -0.35 14.57
N THR A 137 0.28 -1.38 13.74
CA THR A 137 1.14 -1.48 12.55
C THR A 137 0.40 -2.15 11.40
N LEU A 138 0.94 -2.01 10.19
CA LEU A 138 0.46 -2.74 9.01
C LEU A 138 1.02 -4.15 9.03
N THR A 139 0.13 -5.12 8.94
CA THR A 139 0.45 -6.55 8.94
C THR A 139 0.32 -7.15 7.54
N LEU A 140 0.80 -8.39 7.38
CA LEU A 140 0.57 -9.17 6.16
C LEU A 140 -0.92 -9.46 5.94
N GLU A 141 -1.72 -9.57 7.01
CA GLU A 141 -3.16 -9.72 6.90
C GLU A 141 -3.81 -8.49 6.29
N ASP A 142 -3.38 -7.28 6.68
CA ASP A 142 -3.86 -6.04 6.05
C ASP A 142 -3.55 -6.01 4.55
N MET A 143 -2.36 -6.47 4.15
CA MET A 143 -1.96 -6.56 2.74
C MET A 143 -2.82 -7.56 1.96
N LEU A 144 -3.21 -8.67 2.60
CA LEU A 144 -4.11 -9.67 2.02
C LEU A 144 -5.54 -9.13 1.88
N ILE A 145 -6.09 -8.54 2.94
CA ILE A 145 -7.48 -8.10 3.00
C ILE A 145 -7.72 -6.83 2.18
N LEU A 146 -6.84 -5.83 2.31
CA LEU A 146 -6.98 -4.54 1.62
C LEU A 146 -6.42 -4.59 0.19
N GLY A 147 -5.28 -5.25 0.02
CA GLY A 147 -4.56 -5.33 -1.26
C GLY A 147 -4.95 -6.52 -2.14
N GLY A 148 -5.49 -7.59 -1.54
CA GLY A 148 -5.72 -8.86 -2.24
C GLY A 148 -4.43 -9.61 -2.57
N PHE A 149 -3.29 -9.19 -2.01
CA PHE A 149 -1.98 -9.77 -2.31
C PHE A 149 -1.80 -11.12 -1.60
N SER A 150 -1.12 -12.05 -2.27
CA SER A 150 -0.66 -13.27 -1.61
C SER A 150 0.42 -12.94 -0.59
N VAL A 151 0.25 -13.42 0.65
CA VAL A 151 1.28 -13.34 1.70
C VAL A 151 2.40 -14.36 1.50
N LEU A 152 2.19 -15.31 0.58
CA LEU A 152 3.18 -16.28 0.15
C LEU A 152 3.69 -15.89 -1.24
N GLY A 153 5.00 -15.93 -1.44
CA GLY A 153 5.60 -15.59 -2.72
C GLY A 153 7.05 -16.06 -2.80
N GLU A 154 7.57 -16.08 -4.02
CA GLU A 154 8.99 -16.31 -4.25
C GLU A 154 9.79 -15.03 -4.01
N PRO A 155 11.07 -15.14 -3.58
CA PRO A 155 11.95 -14.00 -3.46
C PRO A 155 12.08 -13.24 -4.79
N ILE A 156 12.08 -11.91 -4.75
CA ILE A 156 12.34 -11.06 -5.93
C ILE A 156 13.74 -11.33 -6.51
N THR A 157 14.66 -11.84 -5.70
CA THR A 157 16.03 -12.18 -6.10
C THR A 157 16.14 -13.54 -6.80
N SER A 158 15.04 -14.25 -7.03
CA SER A 158 15.05 -15.52 -7.75
C SER A 158 15.49 -15.31 -9.21
N PRO A 159 16.34 -16.20 -9.76
CA PRO A 159 16.81 -16.07 -11.13
C PRO A 159 15.65 -16.22 -12.12
N LEU A 160 15.63 -15.36 -13.13
CA LEU A 160 14.64 -15.42 -14.20
C LEU A 160 14.85 -16.65 -15.08
N THR A 161 13.76 -17.22 -15.60
CA THR A 161 13.82 -18.25 -16.64
C THR A 161 14.33 -17.66 -17.95
N ARG A 162 14.83 -18.51 -18.86
CA ARG A 162 15.36 -18.05 -20.17
C ARG A 162 14.35 -17.24 -21.00
N GLU A 163 13.06 -17.51 -20.83
CA GLU A 163 11.98 -16.79 -21.51
C GLU A 163 11.78 -15.40 -20.89
N LEU A 164 11.77 -15.31 -19.57
CA LEU A 164 11.64 -14.04 -18.84
C LEU A 164 12.83 -13.10 -19.07
N VAL A 165 14.04 -13.65 -19.20
CA VAL A 165 15.24 -12.86 -19.55
C VAL A 165 15.09 -12.19 -20.92
N LYS A 166 14.54 -12.88 -21.92
CA LYS A 166 14.32 -12.28 -23.26
C LYS A 166 13.32 -11.12 -23.19
N ILE A 167 12.23 -11.32 -22.46
CA ILE A 167 11.21 -10.27 -22.25
C ILE A 167 11.83 -9.07 -21.52
N GLU A 168 12.66 -9.31 -20.51
CA GLU A 168 13.41 -8.28 -19.79
C GLU A 168 14.36 -7.50 -20.72
N GLU A 169 15.14 -8.21 -21.54
CA GLU A 169 16.04 -7.59 -22.51
C GLU A 169 15.29 -6.72 -23.53
N GLU A 170 14.16 -7.21 -24.04
CA GLU A 170 13.31 -6.49 -24.98
C GLU A 170 12.72 -5.21 -24.35
N ILE A 171 12.13 -5.29 -23.14
CA ILE A 171 11.56 -4.11 -22.49
C ILE A 171 12.64 -3.09 -22.11
N ILE A 172 13.83 -3.54 -21.69
CA ILE A 172 14.97 -2.66 -21.40
C ILE A 172 15.46 -1.97 -22.68
N LYS A 173 15.52 -2.70 -23.80
CA LYS A 173 15.91 -2.15 -25.10
C LYS A 173 14.93 -1.07 -25.56
N GLU A 174 13.63 -1.35 -25.49
CA GLU A 174 12.58 -0.38 -25.84
C GLU A 174 12.64 0.84 -24.91
N HIS A 175 12.79 0.64 -23.60
CA HIS A 175 12.94 1.74 -22.64
C HIS A 175 14.16 2.62 -22.95
N LYS A 176 15.32 2.03 -23.28
CA LYS A 176 16.51 2.77 -23.69
C LYS A 176 16.28 3.54 -24.99
N GLY A 177 15.67 2.91 -25.99
CA GLY A 177 15.31 3.54 -27.26
C GLY A 177 14.39 4.74 -27.07
N PHE A 178 13.39 4.60 -26.19
CA PHE A 178 12.46 5.64 -25.81
C PHE A 178 13.13 6.83 -25.11
N ASN A 179 14.06 6.57 -24.18
CA ASN A 179 14.71 7.62 -23.38
C ASN A 179 15.84 8.36 -24.13
N ASN A 180 16.39 7.75 -25.20
CA ASN A 180 17.41 8.38 -26.05
C ASN A 180 16.83 9.40 -27.05
N GLN A 181 15.50 9.55 -27.12
CA GLN A 181 14.87 10.57 -27.96
C GLN A 181 14.95 11.95 -27.29
N ARG A 182 15.55 12.92 -27.99
CA ARG A 182 15.96 14.27 -27.52
C ARG A 182 14.88 15.12 -26.80
N ALA A 183 13.62 14.69 -26.77
CA ALA A 183 12.49 15.44 -26.20
C ALA A 183 11.65 14.68 -25.15
N ARG A 184 12.00 13.42 -24.80
CA ARG A 184 11.17 12.61 -23.88
C ARG A 184 11.98 12.17 -22.66
N LYS A 185 11.95 12.98 -21.60
CA LYS A 185 12.26 12.46 -20.26
C LYS A 185 11.19 11.43 -19.91
N ALA A 186 11.58 10.22 -19.53
CA ALA A 186 10.64 9.20 -19.10
C ALA A 186 9.73 9.71 -17.98
N ASN A 187 8.45 9.87 -18.29
CA ASN A 187 7.40 10.22 -17.35
C ASN A 187 6.17 9.35 -17.63
N HIS A 188 5.28 9.20 -16.63
CA HIS A 188 4.16 8.24 -16.72
C HIS A 188 3.29 8.47 -17.97
N SER A 189 3.04 9.73 -18.33
CA SER A 189 2.22 10.07 -19.49
C SER A 189 2.87 9.62 -20.80
N SER A 190 4.16 9.88 -20.96
CA SER A 190 4.91 9.53 -22.18
C SER A 190 5.08 8.02 -22.31
N TRP A 191 5.31 7.31 -21.19
CA TRP A 191 5.36 5.85 -21.15
C TRP A 191 4.02 5.24 -21.55
N LEU A 192 2.94 5.70 -20.92
CA LEU A 192 1.59 5.24 -21.22
C LEU A 192 1.25 5.47 -22.70
N ASN A 193 1.50 6.65 -23.25
CA ASN A 193 1.22 6.96 -24.64
C ASN A 193 2.04 6.12 -25.64
N HIS A 194 3.19 5.59 -25.22
CA HIS A 194 4.05 4.80 -26.08
C HIS A 194 3.62 3.34 -26.14
N PHE A 195 3.27 2.75 -24.98
CA PHE A 195 2.96 1.33 -24.88
C PHE A 195 1.46 1.01 -25.00
N MET A 196 0.58 1.95 -24.72
CA MET A 196 -0.86 1.73 -24.86
C MET A 196 -1.21 1.47 -26.33
N GLY A 197 -1.77 0.30 -26.63
CA GLY A 197 -2.07 -0.16 -27.98
C GLY A 197 -0.90 -0.79 -28.74
N TYR A 198 0.23 -1.08 -28.07
CA TYR A 198 1.39 -1.72 -28.68
C TYR A 198 1.08 -3.15 -29.17
N GLY A 199 0.10 -3.83 -28.57
CA GLY A 199 -0.51 -5.04 -29.15
C GLY A 199 0.28 -6.34 -28.98
N SER A 200 1.31 -6.36 -28.12
CA SER A 200 2.12 -7.55 -27.80
C SER A 200 2.18 -7.81 -26.30
N GLU A 201 2.85 -8.90 -25.88
CA GLU A 201 3.12 -9.19 -24.47
C GLU A 201 3.92 -8.06 -23.78
N LEU A 202 4.74 -7.33 -24.54
CA LEU A 202 5.46 -6.15 -24.03
C LEU A 202 4.52 -5.04 -23.57
N GLU A 203 3.31 -4.91 -24.15
CA GLU A 203 2.31 -3.98 -23.66
C GLU A 203 1.90 -4.31 -22.22
N HIS A 204 1.70 -5.61 -21.93
CA HIS A 204 1.31 -6.05 -20.60
C HIS A 204 2.45 -5.89 -19.60
N VAL A 205 3.67 -6.22 -19.98
CA VAL A 205 4.87 -6.00 -19.16
C VAL A 205 5.04 -4.51 -18.87
N ALA A 206 4.90 -3.66 -19.88
CA ALA A 206 4.98 -2.21 -19.72
C ALA A 206 3.85 -1.64 -18.85
N PHE A 207 2.65 -2.22 -18.93
CA PHE A 207 1.53 -1.88 -18.08
C PHE A 207 1.84 -2.22 -16.61
N LEU A 208 2.32 -3.43 -16.33
CA LEU A 208 2.69 -3.86 -14.98
C LEU A 208 3.86 -3.04 -14.42
N ALA A 209 4.87 -2.74 -15.24
CA ALA A 209 5.99 -1.89 -14.85
C ALA A 209 5.53 -0.46 -14.50
N LEU A 210 4.59 0.11 -15.27
CA LEU A 210 3.99 1.39 -14.91
C LEU A 210 3.17 1.29 -13.62
N TRP A 211 2.34 0.26 -13.47
CA TRP A 211 1.54 0.05 -12.25
C TRP A 211 2.41 0.01 -10.99
N LEU A 212 3.52 -0.72 -11.01
CA LEU A 212 4.44 -0.87 -9.86
C LEU A 212 5.27 0.39 -9.57
N SER A 213 5.37 1.33 -10.51
CA SER A 213 6.16 2.56 -10.37
C SER A 213 5.31 3.80 -10.08
N ARG A 214 4.00 3.64 -9.92
CA ARG A 214 3.06 4.74 -9.64
C ARG A 214 3.05 5.12 -8.18
#